data_AF-A0A3B0UDQ9-F1
#
_entry.id   AF-A0A3B0UDQ9-F1
#
_cell.length_a   1.000
_cell.length_b   1.000
_cell.length_c   1.000
_cell.angle_alpha   90.00
_cell.angle_beta   90.00
_cell.angle_gamma   90.00
#
_symmetry.space_group_name_H-M   'P 1'
#
loop_
_entity.id
_entity.type
_entity.pdbx_description
1 polymer ?
#
loop_
_entity_poly.entity_id
_entity_poly.type
_entity_poly.pdbx_seq_one_letter_code
_entity_poly.pdbx_strand_id
1 'polypeptide(L)'
;MTSYLLAGPLIEPVTLVEAKTFLRVDNIVEDGFINTLITAARLHIEGTTGRAMIAQTWRVVADSWPPDRTIVLPVAPLISISSITAYDADGLPTILALAQFQPETNTAPARIFLPPKISEAPDLREHNGIEIDYV
;
A
#
# COMPACT_ATOMS: atom_id res chain seq x y z
N MET A 1 -7.03 -12.19 1.89
CA MET A 1 -6.59 -10.93 1.25
C MET A 1 -5.09 -10.99 1.08
N THR A 2 -4.62 -10.62 -0.10
CA THR A 2 -3.20 -10.57 -0.44
C THR A 2 -2.84 -9.14 -0.82
N SER A 3 -1.66 -8.68 -0.44
CA SER A 3 -1.17 -7.35 -0.83
C SER A 3 0.18 -7.45 -1.52
N TYR A 4 0.40 -6.62 -2.53
CA TYR A 4 1.69 -6.52 -3.19
C TYR A 4 1.99 -5.09 -3.65
N LEU A 5 3.28 -4.79 -3.74
CA LEU A 5 3.80 -3.49 -4.11
C LEU A 5 3.67 -3.30 -5.63
N LEU A 6 3.01 -2.22 -6.05
CA LEU A 6 2.91 -1.82 -7.46
C LEU A 6 4.06 -0.89 -7.86
N ALA A 7 4.41 0.05 -6.97
CA ALA A 7 5.52 0.97 -7.16
C ALA A 7 6.21 1.27 -5.84
N GLY A 8 7.51 0.97 -5.77
CA GLY A 8 8.35 1.31 -4.62
C GLY A 8 8.59 2.81 -4.47
N PRO A 9 9.26 3.23 -3.40
CA PRO A 9 9.47 4.64 -3.15
C PRO A 9 10.49 5.21 -4.14
N LEU A 10 10.26 6.46 -4.56
CA LEU A 10 11.14 7.15 -5.52
C LEU A 10 12.46 7.62 -4.89
N ILE A 11 12.51 7.68 -3.56
CA ILE A 11 13.66 8.09 -2.76
C ILE A 11 13.75 7.22 -1.51
N GLU A 12 14.93 7.19 -0.90
CA GLU A 12 15.12 6.58 0.41
C GLU A 12 14.89 7.61 1.53
N PRO A 13 14.40 7.18 2.72
CA PRO A 13 14.12 8.08 3.85
C PRO A 13 15.39 8.69 4.47
N VAL A 14 16.56 8.11 4.19
CA VAL A 14 17.86 8.64 4.57
C VAL A 14 18.71 8.73 3.31
N THR A 15 19.28 9.90 3.06
CA THR A 15 20.18 10.11 1.93
C THR A 15 21.55 9.49 2.18
N LEU A 16 22.28 9.17 1.11
CA LEU A 16 23.67 8.71 1.22
C LEU A 16 24.55 9.69 2.00
N VAL A 17 24.36 11.00 1.81
CA VAL A 17 25.13 12.04 2.51
C VAL A 17 24.87 12.01 4.01
N GLU A 18 23.61 11.89 4.42
CA GLU A 18 23.24 11.78 5.84
C GLU A 18 23.81 10.50 6.46
N ALA A 19 23.69 9.37 5.76
CA ALA A 19 24.24 8.09 6.22
C ALA A 19 25.77 8.14 6.37
N LYS A 20 26.49 8.69 5.39
CA LYS A 20 27.95 8.88 5.45
C LYS A 20 28.37 9.81 6.58
N THR A 21 27.63 10.88 6.78
CA THR A 21 27.87 11.82 7.90
C THR A 21 27.72 11.10 9.24
N PHE A 22 26.68 10.28 9.40
CA PHE A 22 26.46 9.46 10.60
C PHE A 22 27.59 8.43 10.82
N LEU A 23 28.00 7.75 9.75
CA LEU A 23 29.05 6.72 9.78
C LEU A 23 30.48 7.29 9.82
N ARG A 24 30.64 8.61 9.65
CA ARG A 24 31.93 9.31 9.51
C ARG A 24 32.78 8.79 8.34
N VAL A 25 32.14 8.54 7.20
CA VAL A 25 32.79 8.10 5.96
C VAL A 25 32.88 9.27 4.98
N ASP A 26 34.08 9.57 4.50
CA ASP A 26 34.37 10.71 3.61
C ASP A 26 34.61 10.32 2.15
N ASN A 27 35.19 9.15 1.91
CA ASN A 27 35.49 8.61 0.58
C ASN A 27 34.25 8.03 -0.12
N ILE A 28 34.35 7.75 -1.42
CA ILE A 28 33.25 7.24 -2.26
C ILE A 28 33.25 5.71 -2.44
N VAL A 29 34.23 5.01 -1.90
CA VAL A 29 34.41 3.56 -2.13
C VAL A 29 33.25 2.77 -1.52
N GLU A 30 32.76 3.23 -0.37
CA GLU A 30 31.68 2.59 0.38
C GLU A 30 30.27 3.00 -0.09
N ASP A 31 30.15 3.93 -1.05
CA ASP A 31 28.85 4.51 -1.44
C ASP A 31 27.85 3.44 -1.91
N GLY A 32 28.31 2.45 -2.66
CA GLY A 32 27.45 1.34 -3.12
C GLY A 32 26.97 0.44 -1.97
N PHE A 33 27.85 0.15 -1.00
CA PHE A 33 27.49 -0.66 0.16
C PHE A 33 26.54 0.09 1.10
N ILE A 34 26.81 1.37 1.37
CA ILE A 34 25.96 2.21 2.21
C ILE A 34 24.56 2.36 1.60
N ASN A 35 24.44 2.57 0.29
CA ASN A 35 23.13 2.59 -0.38
C ASN A 35 22.38 1.26 -0.20
N THR A 36 23.07 0.12 -0.31
CA THR A 36 22.47 -1.20 -0.07
C THR A 36 21.96 -1.32 1.37
N LEU A 37 22.73 -0.85 2.35
CA LEU A 37 22.32 -0.85 3.75
C LEU A 37 21.13 0.08 4.02
N ILE A 38 21.06 1.25 3.38
CA ILE A 38 19.91 2.17 3.49
C ILE A 38 18.63 1.46 3.02
N THR A 39 18.65 0.87 1.83
CA THR A 39 17.49 0.13 1.31
C THR A 39 17.14 -1.07 2.19
N ALA A 40 18.13 -1.83 2.65
CA ALA A 40 17.90 -2.96 3.55
C ALA A 40 17.27 -2.53 4.88
N ALA A 41 17.74 -1.41 5.45
CA ALA A 41 17.20 -0.84 6.67
C ALA A 41 15.74 -0.39 6.49
N ARG A 42 15.43 0.31 5.38
CA ARG A 42 14.04 0.65 5.05
C ARG A 42 13.19 -0.61 4.97
N LEU A 43 13.54 -1.59 4.14
CA LEU A 43 12.76 -2.82 3.97
C LEU A 43 12.54 -3.56 5.30
N HIS A 44 13.56 -3.61 6.16
CA HIS A 44 13.44 -4.22 7.48
C HIS A 44 12.45 -3.47 8.39
N ILE A 45 12.53 -2.15 8.45
CA ILE A 45 11.63 -1.32 9.27
C ILE A 45 10.20 -1.40 8.71
N GLU A 46 10.01 -1.26 7.40
CA GLU A 46 8.69 -1.34 6.76
C GLU A 46 8.06 -2.72 6.97
N GLY A 47 8.82 -3.81 6.79
CA GLY A 47 8.35 -5.17 7.00
C GLY A 47 8.02 -5.50 8.46
N THR A 48 8.72 -4.90 9.41
CA THR A 48 8.49 -5.13 10.85
C THR A 48 7.33 -4.30 11.38
N THR A 49 7.16 -3.07 10.88
CA THR A 49 6.18 -2.11 11.41
C THR A 49 4.88 -2.05 10.61
N GLY A 50 4.86 -2.57 9.38
CA GLY A 50 3.76 -2.39 8.44
C GLY A 50 3.59 -0.93 7.99
N ARG A 51 4.64 -0.11 8.13
CA ARG A 51 4.59 1.32 7.79
C ARG A 51 5.46 1.62 6.59
N ALA A 52 4.92 2.27 5.56
CA ALA A 52 5.71 2.84 4.48
C ALA A 52 6.43 4.10 5.00
N MET A 53 7.75 4.15 4.84
CA MET A 53 8.57 5.30 5.28
C MET A 53 8.53 6.45 4.26
N ILE A 54 8.36 6.09 2.99
CA ILE A 54 8.19 7.00 1.85
C ILE A 54 6.95 6.53 1.08
N ALA A 55 6.26 7.45 0.42
CA ALA A 55 5.07 7.13 -0.39
C ALA A 55 5.38 6.00 -1.40
N GLN A 56 4.49 5.01 -1.43
CA GLN A 56 4.57 3.80 -2.23
C GLN A 56 3.18 3.45 -2.73
N THR A 57 3.05 2.84 -3.90
CA THR A 57 1.75 2.38 -4.38
C THR A 57 1.59 0.90 -4.14
N TRP A 58 0.50 0.53 -3.48
CA TRP A 58 0.16 -0.84 -3.10
C TRP A 58 -1.17 -1.27 -3.67
N ARG A 59 -1.30 -2.57 -3.92
CA ARG A 59 -2.57 -3.22 -4.21
C ARG A 59 -2.94 -4.18 -3.11
N VAL A 60 -4.19 -4.12 -2.66
CA VAL A 60 -4.84 -5.19 -1.89
C VAL A 60 -5.84 -5.90 -2.78
N VAL A 61 -5.78 -7.23 -2.77
CA VAL A 61 -6.70 -8.12 -3.47
C VAL A 61 -7.53 -8.89 -2.46
N ALA A 62 -8.85 -8.87 -2.65
CA ALA A 62 -9.81 -9.59 -1.83
C ALA A 62 -10.75 -10.41 -2.71
N ASP A 63 -11.21 -11.56 -2.20
CA ASP A 63 -12.15 -12.41 -2.91
C ASP A 63 -13.56 -11.80 -2.91
N SER A 64 -13.99 -11.25 -1.77
CA SER A 64 -15.32 -10.68 -1.57
C SER A 64 -15.31 -9.47 -0.63
N TRP A 65 -16.41 -8.72 -0.61
CA TRP A 65 -16.60 -7.65 0.37
C TRP A 65 -16.70 -8.25 1.78
N PRO A 66 -15.99 -7.70 2.78
CA PRO A 66 -16.04 -8.22 4.14
C PRO A 66 -17.39 -7.95 4.81
N PRO A 67 -17.92 -8.90 5.62
CA PRO A 67 -19.24 -8.79 6.23
C PRO A 67 -19.33 -7.68 7.30
N ASP A 68 -18.22 -7.33 7.93
CA ASP A 68 -18.11 -6.22 8.89
C ASP A 68 -17.98 -4.85 8.22
N ARG A 69 -18.01 -4.80 6.87
CA ARG A 69 -17.90 -3.60 6.05
C ARG A 69 -16.61 -2.81 6.29
N THR A 70 -15.55 -3.49 6.71
CA THR A 70 -14.26 -2.85 7.00
C THR A 70 -13.14 -3.56 6.25
N ILE A 71 -12.46 -2.84 5.36
CA ILE A 71 -11.24 -3.33 4.71
C ILE A 71 -10.05 -2.78 5.48
N VAL A 72 -9.22 -3.67 6.00
CA VAL A 72 -7.96 -3.32 6.66
C VAL A 72 -6.84 -3.29 5.63
N LEU A 73 -6.17 -2.15 5.51
CA LEU A 73 -5.01 -2.00 4.63
C LEU A 73 -3.74 -2.37 5.42
N PRO A 74 -2.92 -3.31 4.93
CA PRO A 74 -1.77 -3.83 5.67
C PRO A 74 -0.60 -2.85 5.75
N VAL A 75 -0.57 -1.84 4.88
CA VAL A 75 0.49 -0.83 4.82
C VAL A 75 -0.09 0.55 5.15
N ALA A 76 0.51 1.22 6.13
CA ALA A 76 0.12 2.54 6.62
C ALA A 76 1.30 3.54 6.56
N PRO A 77 1.08 4.87 6.68
CA PRO A 77 -0.20 5.55 6.66
C PRO A 77 -0.86 5.47 5.29
N LEU A 78 -2.20 5.57 5.26
CA LEU A 78 -2.93 5.76 4.01
C LEU A 78 -2.87 7.25 3.64
N ILE A 79 -2.27 7.56 2.49
CA ILE A 79 -2.24 8.89 1.88
C ILE A 79 -3.49 9.08 1.02
N SER A 80 -3.79 8.13 0.12
CA SER A 80 -4.97 8.20 -0.74
C SER A 80 -5.37 6.83 -1.30
N ILE A 81 -6.67 6.67 -1.59
CA ILE A 81 -7.16 5.56 -2.40
C ILE A 81 -7.13 6.01 -3.86
N SER A 82 -6.46 5.24 -4.71
CA SER A 82 -6.33 5.51 -6.15
C SER A 82 -7.47 4.87 -6.94
N SER A 83 -7.81 3.62 -6.64
CA SER A 83 -8.89 2.90 -7.32
C SER A 83 -9.48 1.80 -6.42
N ILE A 84 -10.75 1.50 -6.64
CA ILE A 84 -11.41 0.29 -6.14
C ILE A 84 -12.10 -0.34 -7.35
N THR A 85 -11.64 -1.51 -7.76
CA THR A 85 -12.13 -2.24 -8.92
C THR A 85 -12.75 -3.55 -8.48
N ALA A 86 -13.99 -3.79 -8.88
CA ALA A 86 -14.68 -5.06 -8.69
C ALA A 86 -14.74 -5.82 -10.01
N TYR A 87 -14.63 -7.15 -9.96
CA TYR A 87 -14.62 -8.04 -11.12
C TYR A 87 -15.79 -9.00 -11.05
N ASP A 88 -16.52 -9.12 -12.15
CA ASP A 88 -17.59 -10.10 -12.28
C ASP A 88 -17.07 -11.51 -12.62
N ALA A 89 -17.99 -12.47 -12.74
CA ALA A 89 -17.69 -13.87 -13.08
C ALA A 89 -16.96 -14.04 -14.44
N ASP A 90 -17.15 -13.13 -15.38
CA ASP A 90 -16.47 -13.11 -16.68
C ASP A 90 -15.11 -12.38 -16.63
N GLY A 91 -14.77 -11.81 -15.47
CA GLY A 91 -13.54 -11.04 -15.25
C GLY A 91 -13.62 -9.61 -15.78
N LEU A 92 -14.81 -9.09 -16.07
CA LEU A 92 -14.99 -7.71 -16.51
C LEU A 92 -14.83 -6.75 -15.32
N PRO A 93 -13.95 -5.74 -15.44
CA PRO A 93 -13.72 -4.78 -14.37
C PRO A 93 -14.82 -3.73 -14.33
N THR A 94 -15.28 -3.41 -13.12
CA THR A 94 -16.10 -2.25 -12.80
C THR A 94 -15.37 -1.38 -11.78
N ILE A 95 -14.98 -0.17 -12.20
CA ILE A 95 -14.35 0.82 -11.31
C ILE A 95 -15.44 1.51 -10.50
N LEU A 96 -15.32 1.45 -9.18
CA LEU A 96 -16.31 1.98 -8.26
C LEU A 96 -15.99 3.42 -7.86
N ALA A 97 -17.01 4.28 -7.82
CA ALA A 97 -16.83 5.66 -7.41
C ALA A 97 -16.34 5.75 -5.96
N LEU A 98 -15.17 6.36 -5.73
CA LEU A 98 -14.53 6.39 -4.42
C LEU A 98 -15.32 7.14 -3.33
N ALA A 99 -16.21 8.06 -3.73
CA ALA A 99 -17.01 8.89 -2.82
C ALA A 99 -17.95 8.09 -1.90
N GLN A 100 -18.23 6.83 -2.21
CA GLN A 100 -19.07 5.96 -1.37
C GLN A 100 -18.29 5.29 -0.23
N PHE A 101 -16.96 5.32 -0.25
CA PHE A 101 -16.10 4.69 0.75
C PHE A 101 -15.51 5.73 1.70
N GLN A 102 -15.41 5.38 2.98
CA GLN A 102 -14.88 6.28 4.01
C GLN A 102 -13.52 5.79 4.48
N PRO A 103 -12.40 6.41 4.05
CA PRO A 103 -11.08 6.06 4.54
C PRO A 103 -10.87 6.58 5.97
N GLU A 104 -10.20 5.78 6.79
CA GLU A 104 -9.66 6.18 8.09
C GLU A 104 -8.13 6.16 7.99
N THR A 105 -7.54 7.37 7.91
CA THR A 105 -6.12 7.57 7.60
C THR A 105 -5.23 7.74 8.84
N ASN A 106 -5.81 8.07 9.99
CA ASN A 106 -5.07 8.37 11.22
C ASN A 106 -4.88 7.15 12.14
N THR A 107 -5.01 5.94 11.60
CA THR A 107 -4.87 4.68 12.32
C THR A 107 -3.86 3.76 11.64
N ALA A 108 -3.24 2.88 12.44
CA ALA A 108 -2.37 1.82 11.95
C ALA A 108 -2.87 0.50 12.56
N PRO A 109 -3.42 -0.42 11.76
CA PRO A 109 -3.55 -0.37 10.30
C PRO A 109 -4.61 0.64 9.83
N ALA A 110 -4.43 1.19 8.63
CA ALA A 110 -5.42 2.05 7.99
C ALA A 110 -6.65 1.23 7.58
N ARG A 111 -7.82 1.86 7.55
CA ARG A 111 -9.10 1.18 7.26
C ARG A 111 -9.91 1.90 6.20
N ILE A 112 -10.70 1.14 5.44
CA ILE A 112 -11.73 1.66 4.54
C ILE A 112 -13.07 1.11 5.00
N PHE A 113 -13.99 2.00 5.37
CA PHE A 113 -15.35 1.62 5.72
C PHE A 113 -16.23 1.63 4.46
N LEU A 114 -16.95 0.52 4.27
CA LEU A 114 -17.84 0.31 3.14
C LEU A 114 -19.27 0.79 3.46
N PRO A 115 -19.98 1.34 2.46
CA PRO A 115 -21.40 1.65 2.63
C PRO A 115 -22.20 0.35 2.82
N PRO A 116 -23.42 0.40 3.40
CA PRO A 116 -24.28 -0.79 3.53
C PRO A 116 -24.59 -1.47 2.20
N LYS A 117 -24.62 -0.69 1.11
CA LYS A 117 -24.76 -1.16 -0.26
C LYS A 117 -23.76 -0.40 -1.11
N ILE A 118 -22.94 -1.13 -1.87
CA ILE A 118 -22.00 -0.55 -2.82
C ILE A 118 -22.73 -0.40 -4.15
N SER A 119 -22.88 0.84 -4.60
CA SER A 119 -23.52 1.15 -5.87
C SER A 119 -22.65 0.68 -7.02
N GLU A 120 -23.29 0.13 -8.07
CA GLU A 120 -22.63 -0.34 -9.30
C GLU A 120 -21.69 -1.53 -9.13
N ALA A 121 -21.57 -2.10 -7.92
CA ALA A 121 -20.83 -3.34 -7.72
C ALA A 121 -21.50 -4.49 -8.50
N PRO A 122 -20.76 -5.22 -9.35
CA PRO A 122 -21.27 -6.42 -10.00
C PRO A 122 -21.38 -7.58 -9.02
N ASP A 123 -22.01 -8.67 -9.46
CA ASP A 123 -21.88 -9.96 -8.81
C ASP A 123 -20.43 -10.43 -8.94
N LEU A 124 -19.70 -10.47 -7.82
CA LEU A 124 -18.27 -10.74 -7.81
C LEU A 124 -17.96 -12.17 -8.28
N ARG A 125 -16.85 -12.34 -9.01
CA ARG A 125 -16.22 -13.66 -9.18
C ARG A 125 -15.81 -14.26 -7.83
N GLU A 126 -15.68 -15.59 -7.81
CA GLU A 126 -15.38 -16.36 -6.57
C GLU A 126 -14.03 -16.00 -5.92
N HIS A 127 -13.04 -15.63 -6.73
CA HIS A 127 -11.67 -15.36 -6.27
C HIS A 127 -11.12 -14.06 -6.86
N ASN A 128 -10.37 -13.32 -6.05
CA ASN A 128 -9.79 -12.03 -6.43
C ASN A 128 -10.85 -11.05 -6.99
N GLY A 129 -12.08 -11.06 -6.45
CA GLY A 129 -13.18 -10.24 -6.94
C GLY A 129 -12.96 -8.74 -6.80
N ILE A 130 -12.03 -8.31 -5.94
CA ILE A 130 -11.80 -6.89 -5.64
C ILE A 130 -10.31 -6.59 -5.67
N GLU A 131 -9.95 -5.48 -6.31
CA GLU A 131 -8.64 -4.86 -6.23
C GLU A 131 -8.76 -3.43 -5.70
N ILE A 132 -7.87 -3.06 -4.78
CA ILE A 132 -7.80 -1.72 -4.20
C ILE A 132 -6.39 -1.21 -4.34
N ASP A 133 -6.22 -0.17 -5.14
CA ASP A 133 -4.95 0.53 -5.29
C ASP A 133 -4.92 1.75 -4.39
N TYR A 134 -3.85 1.89 -3.62
CA TYR A 134 -3.70 2.98 -2.66
C TYR A 134 -2.23 3.39 -2.51
N VAL A 135 -2.05 4.57 -1.94
CA VAL A 135 -0.76 5.17 -1.58
C VAL A 135 -0.74 5.42 -0.08
#